data_AF-A0A081NK60-F1
#
_entry.id   AF-A0A081NK60-F1
#
_cell.length_a   1.000
_cell.length_b   1.000
_cell.length_c   1.000
_cell.angle_alpha   90.00
_cell.angle_beta   90.00
_cell.angle_gamma   90.00
#
_symmetry.space_group_name_H-M   'P 1'
#
loop_
_entity.id
_entity.type
_entity.pdbx_description
1 polymer ?
#
loop_
_entity_poly.entity_id
_entity_poly.type
_entity_poly.pdbx_seq_one_letter_code
_entity_poly.pdbx_strand_id
1 'polypeptide(L)'
;MTSPTHTLTANKCSVLFKYFLLLLMLVLSIFTSWLASTGQLTSLDERLLGNLFHSNDAFIDSAEDRAESMTLTLSELHAGLLVLQSSEFGISFIVDANIQLGNIVAQATDLVAYGRNFALFNLVALHVIDNTLKLVQWLTPWLILVAEAGLLSILIADTWLSAKNRWHMSLIRFGEGAVITVLLLVIIFPFSINLVRQSSEAVTESLYHESYQALLNTQEHILSSSNAASIKDDASETLALFKNARVKLSEKSSYLASNLTRYVAVTMMEVFLLPMLFTLFLLWLTRSIIRRHTHWNH
;
A
#
# COMPACT_ATOMS: atom_id res chain seq x y z
N MET A 1 51.21 36.27 8.57
CA MET A 1 50.54 37.51 8.12
C MET A 1 49.85 37.23 6.80
N THR A 2 48.63 36.69 6.85
CA THR A 2 47.78 36.52 5.67
C THR A 2 47.07 37.84 5.38
N SER A 3 47.17 38.30 4.13
CA SER A 3 46.69 39.62 3.71
C SER A 3 45.16 39.74 3.88
N PRO A 4 44.65 40.82 4.52
CA PRO A 4 43.21 41.07 4.72
C PRO A 4 42.43 41.35 3.42
N THR A 5 43.09 41.40 2.26
CA THR A 5 42.45 41.66 0.96
C THR A 5 41.74 40.43 0.37
N HIS A 6 42.15 39.21 0.70
CA HIS A 6 41.51 37.99 0.18
C HIS A 6 40.19 37.62 0.87
N THR A 7 39.94 38.10 2.09
CA THR A 7 38.71 37.78 2.84
C THR A 7 37.51 38.65 2.42
N LEU A 8 37.75 39.84 1.86
CA LEU A 8 36.70 40.76 1.43
C LEU A 8 36.03 40.39 0.10
N THR A 9 36.77 39.75 -0.81
CA THR A 9 36.24 39.32 -2.13
C THR A 9 35.38 38.06 -2.03
N ALA A 10 35.78 37.10 -1.17
CA ALA A 10 35.03 35.87 -0.93
C ALA A 10 33.63 36.13 -0.35
N ASN A 11 33.52 37.10 0.58
CA ASN A 11 32.26 37.39 1.25
C ASN A 11 31.25 38.10 0.31
N LYS A 12 31.73 38.98 -0.59
CA LYS A 12 30.88 39.63 -1.61
C LYS A 12 30.34 38.64 -2.63
N CYS A 13 31.15 37.66 -3.04
CA CYS A 13 30.75 36.62 -3.99
C CYS A 13 29.62 35.73 -3.42
N SER A 14 29.73 35.35 -2.14
CA SER A 14 28.69 34.57 -1.45
C SER A 14 27.35 35.32 -1.35
N VAL A 15 27.38 36.62 -1.03
CA VAL A 15 26.17 37.44 -0.92
C VAL A 15 25.49 37.62 -2.28
N LEU A 16 26.25 37.93 -3.34
CA LEU A 16 25.70 38.05 -4.69
C LEU A 16 25.07 36.73 -5.18
N PHE A 17 25.70 35.60 -4.89
CA PHE A 17 25.17 34.28 -5.23
C PHE A 17 23.82 34.02 -4.54
N LYS A 18 23.68 34.36 -3.25
CA LYS A 18 22.40 34.19 -2.55
C LYS A 18 21.28 35.06 -3.12
N TYR A 19 21.57 36.32 -3.47
CA TYR A 19 20.58 37.20 -4.12
C TYR A 19 20.20 36.71 -5.51
N PHE A 20 21.16 36.20 -6.28
CA PHE A 20 20.89 35.56 -7.57
C PHE A 20 19.96 34.34 -7.41
N LEU A 21 20.22 33.48 -6.43
CA LEU A 21 19.42 32.30 -6.17
C LEU A 21 17.99 32.67 -5.69
N LEU A 22 17.87 33.70 -4.85
CA LEU A 22 16.56 34.24 -4.44
C LEU A 22 15.78 34.79 -5.63
N LEU A 23 16.43 35.56 -6.51
CA LEU A 23 15.78 36.09 -7.71
C LEU A 23 15.34 34.97 -8.66
N LEU A 24 16.20 33.96 -8.87
CA LEU A 24 15.87 32.78 -9.67
C LEU A 24 14.65 32.05 -9.12
N MET A 25 14.58 31.82 -7.80
CA MET A 25 13.45 31.16 -7.15
C MET A 25 12.17 31.99 -7.21
N LEU A 26 12.28 33.33 -7.15
CA LEU A 26 11.13 34.22 -7.29
C LEU A 26 10.58 34.18 -8.72
N VAL A 27 11.46 34.20 -9.73
CA VAL A 27 11.06 34.02 -11.14
C VAL A 27 10.41 32.66 -11.34
N LEU A 28 10.98 31.59 -10.77
CA LEU A 28 10.41 30.24 -10.84
C LEU A 28 9.01 30.20 -10.21
N SER A 29 8.85 30.77 -9.01
CA SER A 29 7.57 30.78 -8.29
C SER A 29 6.48 31.59 -9.00
N ILE A 30 6.85 32.70 -9.66
CA ILE A 30 5.92 33.45 -10.52
C ILE A 30 5.51 32.58 -11.71
N PHE A 31 6.47 31.91 -12.35
CA PHE A 31 6.22 31.07 -13.52
C PHE A 31 5.34 29.86 -13.17
N THR A 32 5.59 29.17 -12.06
CA THR A 32 4.77 28.04 -11.58
C THR A 32 3.39 28.49 -11.14
N SER A 33 3.26 29.64 -10.47
CA SER A 33 1.96 30.23 -10.13
C SER A 33 1.15 30.59 -11.38
N TRP A 34 1.81 31.12 -12.41
CA TRP A 34 1.17 31.39 -13.70
C TRP A 34 0.70 30.10 -14.38
N LEU A 35 1.53 29.05 -14.40
CA LEU A 35 1.16 27.72 -14.90
C LEU A 35 0.00 27.10 -14.10
N ALA A 36 -0.02 27.27 -12.77
CA ALA A 36 -1.11 26.83 -11.91
C ALA A 36 -2.41 27.55 -12.26
N SER A 37 -2.36 28.87 -12.47
CA SER A 37 -3.53 29.68 -12.83
C SER A 37 -4.13 29.34 -14.19
N THR A 38 -3.30 28.87 -15.13
CA THR A 38 -3.73 28.47 -16.47
C THR A 38 -4.10 26.98 -16.56
N GLY A 39 -3.98 26.23 -15.45
CA GLY A 39 -4.23 24.79 -15.42
C GLY A 39 -3.19 23.96 -16.17
N GLN A 40 -2.09 24.55 -16.63
CA GLN A 40 -1.00 23.83 -17.31
C GLN A 40 -0.06 23.11 -16.35
N LEU A 41 -0.12 23.43 -15.05
CA LEU A 41 0.70 22.76 -14.05
C LEU A 41 0.33 21.27 -13.91
N THR A 42 -0.96 20.92 -14.07
CA THR A 42 -1.43 19.53 -14.01
C THR A 42 -0.93 18.70 -15.19
N SER A 43 -0.80 19.28 -16.38
CA SER A 43 -0.27 18.56 -17.55
C SER A 43 1.24 18.32 -17.48
N LEU A 44 1.98 19.22 -16.83
CA LEU A 44 3.39 18.99 -16.51
C LEU A 44 3.56 17.90 -15.44
N ASP A 45 2.70 17.89 -14.42
CA ASP A 45 2.67 16.84 -13.40
C ASP A 45 2.36 15.47 -14.02
N GLU A 46 1.34 15.39 -14.88
CA GLU A 46 1.00 14.19 -15.63
C GLU A 46 2.19 13.68 -16.47
N ARG A 47 2.97 14.60 -17.06
CA ARG A 47 4.15 14.21 -17.84
C ARG A 47 5.34 13.73 -16.99
N LEU A 48 5.50 14.24 -15.77
CA LEU A 48 6.62 13.92 -14.89
C LEU A 48 6.32 12.72 -13.98
N LEU A 49 5.18 12.75 -13.29
CA LEU A 49 4.75 11.76 -12.30
C LEU A 49 3.57 10.92 -12.78
N GLY A 50 2.88 11.29 -13.87
CA GLY A 50 1.69 10.55 -14.32
C GLY A 50 1.96 9.10 -14.65
N ASN A 51 3.13 8.75 -15.21
CA ASN A 51 3.51 7.35 -15.41
C ASN A 51 3.63 6.56 -14.09
N LEU A 52 4.10 7.22 -13.02
CA LEU A 52 4.22 6.61 -11.69
C LEU A 52 2.84 6.38 -11.07
N PHE A 53 1.97 7.41 -11.12
CA PHE A 53 0.60 7.30 -10.62
C PHE A 53 -0.20 6.25 -11.40
N HIS A 54 -0.16 6.29 -12.73
CA HIS A 54 -0.87 5.31 -13.57
C HIS A 54 -0.38 3.87 -13.34
N SER A 55 0.93 3.68 -13.14
CA SER A 55 1.47 2.36 -12.78
C SER A 55 1.03 1.89 -11.39
N ASN A 56 0.84 2.80 -10.44
CA ASN A 56 0.35 2.47 -9.10
C ASN A 56 -1.15 2.15 -9.14
N ASP A 57 -1.93 2.92 -9.89
CA ASP A 57 -3.37 2.68 -10.09
C ASP A 57 -3.61 1.29 -10.67
N ALA A 58 -2.90 0.94 -11.75
CA ALA A 58 -3.00 -0.38 -12.36
C ALA A 58 -2.61 -1.54 -11.40
N PHE A 59 -1.65 -1.31 -10.52
CA PHE A 59 -1.27 -2.28 -9.49
C PHE A 59 -2.36 -2.43 -8.42
N ILE A 60 -2.96 -1.32 -7.98
CA ILE A 60 -4.01 -1.33 -6.97
C ILE A 60 -5.28 -1.97 -7.54
N ASP A 61 -5.69 -1.63 -8.76
CA ASP A 61 -6.83 -2.25 -9.45
C ASP A 61 -6.64 -3.78 -9.54
N SER A 62 -5.45 -4.23 -9.95
CA SER A 62 -5.13 -5.66 -9.99
C SER A 62 -5.13 -6.31 -8.59
N ALA A 63 -4.70 -5.59 -7.55
CA ALA A 63 -4.76 -6.08 -6.18
C ALA A 63 -6.21 -6.15 -5.65
N GLU A 64 -7.06 -5.19 -6.01
CA GLU A 64 -8.48 -5.15 -5.67
C GLU A 64 -9.24 -6.31 -6.33
N ASP A 65 -9.08 -6.51 -7.64
CA ASP A 65 -9.68 -7.64 -8.38
C ASP A 65 -9.33 -8.99 -7.73
N ARG A 66 -8.07 -9.15 -7.31
CA ARG A 66 -7.58 -10.35 -6.63
C ARG A 66 -8.18 -10.51 -5.23
N ALA A 67 -8.35 -9.42 -4.48
CA ALA A 67 -8.96 -9.45 -3.16
C ALA A 67 -10.47 -9.73 -3.24
N GLU A 68 -11.16 -9.20 -4.24
CA GLU A 68 -12.58 -9.45 -4.51
C GLU A 68 -12.81 -10.93 -4.86
N SER A 69 -12.05 -11.46 -5.83
CA SER A 69 -12.16 -12.88 -6.21
C SER A 69 -11.91 -13.82 -5.03
N MET A 70 -10.88 -13.55 -4.22
CA MET A 70 -10.61 -14.34 -3.02
C MET A 70 -11.76 -14.25 -2.00
N THR A 71 -12.33 -13.06 -1.81
CA THR A 71 -13.47 -12.87 -0.91
C THR A 71 -14.69 -13.68 -1.36
N LEU A 72 -14.96 -13.73 -2.67
CA LEU A 72 -16.03 -14.55 -3.25
C LEU A 72 -15.78 -16.03 -3.03
N THR A 73 -14.59 -16.54 -3.38
CA THR A 73 -14.21 -17.95 -3.17
C THR A 73 -14.32 -18.37 -1.71
N LEU A 74 -13.83 -17.54 -0.76
CA LEU A 74 -13.94 -17.84 0.67
C LEU A 74 -15.38 -17.76 1.17
N SER A 75 -16.21 -16.89 0.59
CA SER A 75 -17.64 -16.79 0.93
C SER A 75 -18.42 -18.01 0.44
N GLU A 76 -18.13 -18.50 -0.77
CA GLU A 76 -18.71 -19.72 -1.33
C GLU A 76 -18.29 -20.95 -0.51
N LEU A 77 -17.01 -21.05 -0.14
CA LEU A 77 -16.51 -22.11 0.72
C LEU A 77 -17.15 -22.07 2.11
N HIS A 78 -17.30 -20.88 2.70
CA HIS A 78 -17.96 -20.70 3.99
C HIS A 78 -19.43 -21.11 3.94
N ALA A 79 -20.16 -20.71 2.89
CA ALA A 79 -21.55 -21.12 2.69
C ALA A 79 -21.67 -22.65 2.54
N GLY A 80 -20.78 -23.28 1.77
CA GLY A 80 -20.71 -24.73 1.64
C GLY A 80 -20.44 -25.46 2.96
N LEU A 81 -19.51 -24.94 3.77
CA LEU A 81 -19.19 -25.48 5.09
C LEU A 81 -20.35 -25.31 6.09
N LEU A 82 -21.08 -24.19 6.05
CA LEU A 82 -22.29 -24.02 6.87
C LEU A 82 -23.40 -25.01 6.50
N VAL A 83 -23.60 -25.30 5.21
CA VAL A 83 -24.54 -26.33 4.77
C VAL A 83 -24.12 -27.70 5.31
N LEU A 84 -22.83 -28.03 5.24
CA LEU A 84 -22.26 -29.26 5.82
C LEU A 84 -22.51 -29.36 7.33
N GLN A 85 -22.26 -28.29 8.07
CA GLN A 85 -22.48 -28.22 9.52
C GLN A 85 -23.98 -28.34 9.88
N SER A 86 -24.88 -27.74 9.09
CA SER A 86 -26.32 -27.82 9.33
C SER A 86 -26.91 -29.21 9.03
N SER A 87 -26.35 -29.93 8.06
CA SER A 87 -26.74 -31.31 7.71
C SER A 87 -26.41 -32.30 8.85
N GLU A 88 -25.40 -32.00 9.67
CA GLU A 88 -25.00 -32.78 10.84
C GLU A 88 -26.08 -32.84 11.93
N PHE A 89 -26.93 -31.81 12.03
CA PHE A 89 -28.07 -31.78 12.95
C PHE A 89 -29.26 -32.64 12.49
N GLY A 90 -29.29 -33.09 11.24
CA GLY A 90 -30.38 -33.90 10.67
C GLY A 90 -30.14 -35.40 10.59
N ILE A 91 -28.88 -35.87 10.68
CA ILE A 91 -28.51 -37.28 10.46
C ILE A 91 -27.77 -37.82 11.69
N SER A 92 -28.55 -38.25 12.68
CA SER A 92 -28.09 -38.91 13.88
C SER A 92 -27.63 -40.35 13.59
N PHE A 93 -26.39 -40.55 13.12
CA PHE A 93 -25.76 -41.88 13.11
C PHE A 93 -24.27 -41.79 13.47
N ILE A 94 -23.94 -42.37 14.63
CA ILE A 94 -22.59 -42.59 15.24
C ILE A 94 -22.04 -41.41 16.06
N VAL A 95 -22.28 -41.45 17.37
CA VAL A 95 -22.12 -40.36 18.35
C VAL A 95 -20.66 -39.91 18.59
N ASP A 96 -19.66 -40.81 18.60
CA ASP A 96 -18.27 -40.41 18.88
C ASP A 96 -17.48 -39.94 17.65
N ALA A 97 -17.80 -40.47 16.46
CA ALA A 97 -17.17 -40.00 15.21
C ALA A 97 -17.73 -38.64 14.76
N ASN A 98 -19.01 -38.35 15.05
CA ASN A 98 -19.62 -37.05 14.74
C ASN A 98 -19.00 -35.91 15.56
N ILE A 99 -18.64 -36.12 16.83
CA ILE A 99 -18.10 -35.04 17.68
C ILE A 99 -16.72 -34.56 17.17
N GLN A 100 -15.82 -35.48 16.79
CA GLN A 100 -14.51 -35.09 16.25
C GLN A 100 -14.63 -34.46 14.86
N LEU A 101 -15.52 -34.97 14.01
CA LEU A 101 -15.75 -34.43 12.67
C LEU A 101 -16.46 -33.07 12.68
N GLY A 102 -17.45 -32.88 13.57
CA GLY A 102 -18.11 -31.60 13.78
C GLY A 102 -17.14 -30.53 14.29
N ASN A 103 -16.21 -30.88 15.18
CA ASN A 103 -15.14 -29.97 15.60
C ASN A 103 -14.20 -29.58 14.45
N ILE A 104 -13.86 -30.50 13.55
CA ILE A 104 -13.01 -30.21 12.39
C ILE A 104 -13.74 -29.32 11.38
N VAL A 105 -15.02 -29.58 11.10
CA VAL A 105 -15.84 -28.74 10.21
C VAL A 105 -16.04 -27.34 10.82
N ALA A 106 -16.28 -27.24 12.13
CA ALA A 106 -16.38 -25.96 12.83
C ALA A 106 -15.06 -25.17 12.75
N GLN A 107 -13.91 -25.82 13.02
CA GLN A 107 -12.59 -25.18 12.88
C GLN A 107 -12.31 -24.72 11.44
N ALA A 108 -12.67 -25.52 10.43
CA ALA A 108 -12.54 -25.11 9.04
C ALA A 108 -13.45 -23.92 8.70
N THR A 109 -14.69 -23.91 9.22
CA THR A 109 -15.65 -22.81 9.03
C THR A 109 -15.14 -21.52 9.65
N ASP A 110 -14.65 -21.57 10.88
CA ASP A 110 -14.05 -20.42 11.57
C ASP A 110 -12.81 -19.89 10.84
N LEU A 111 -11.96 -20.79 10.34
CA LEU A 111 -10.75 -20.42 9.60
C LEU A 111 -11.07 -19.75 8.26
N VAL A 112 -12.07 -20.25 7.54
CA VAL A 112 -12.55 -19.63 6.30
C VAL A 112 -13.23 -18.29 6.59
N ALA A 113 -14.01 -18.19 7.67
CA ALA A 113 -14.62 -16.94 8.10
C ALA A 113 -13.55 -15.88 8.44
N TYR A 114 -12.46 -16.28 9.11
CA TYR A 114 -11.33 -15.41 9.40
C TYR A 114 -10.64 -14.92 8.12
N GLY A 115 -10.36 -15.84 7.18
CA GLY A 115 -9.78 -15.47 5.89
C GLY A 115 -10.67 -14.52 5.08
N ARG A 116 -11.99 -14.74 5.09
CA ARG A 116 -12.96 -13.86 4.43
C ARG A 116 -12.95 -12.46 5.05
N ASN A 117 -13.02 -12.37 6.37
CA ASN A 117 -12.99 -11.08 7.07
C ASN A 117 -11.66 -10.34 6.82
N PHE A 118 -10.56 -11.08 6.73
CA PHE A 118 -9.26 -10.53 6.38
C PHE A 118 -9.19 -10.04 4.92
N ALA A 119 -9.74 -10.80 3.97
CA ALA A 119 -9.82 -10.37 2.56
C ALA A 119 -10.66 -9.09 2.40
N LEU A 120 -11.78 -8.98 3.14
CA LEU A 120 -12.58 -7.75 3.20
C LEU A 120 -11.79 -6.58 3.81
N PHE A 121 -11.07 -6.80 4.91
CA PHE A 121 -10.21 -5.78 5.51
C PHE A 121 -9.12 -5.33 4.52
N ASN A 122 -8.55 -6.27 3.77
CA ASN A 122 -7.57 -5.98 2.74
C ASN A 122 -8.14 -5.09 1.62
N LEU A 123 -9.36 -5.39 1.15
CA LEU A 123 -10.05 -4.59 0.13
C LEU A 123 -10.30 -3.16 0.64
N VAL A 124 -10.74 -3.00 1.88
CA VAL A 124 -10.88 -1.67 2.52
C VAL A 124 -9.54 -0.94 2.58
N ALA A 125 -8.45 -1.64 2.94
CA ALA A 125 -7.12 -1.05 3.01
C ALA A 125 -6.61 -0.57 1.64
N LEU A 126 -6.79 -1.38 0.58
CA LEU A 126 -6.46 -1.00 -0.80
C LEU A 126 -7.26 0.23 -1.23
N HIS A 127 -8.55 0.27 -0.94
CA HIS A 127 -9.39 1.42 -1.28
C HIS A 127 -8.97 2.70 -0.53
N VAL A 128 -8.51 2.58 0.71
CA VAL A 128 -7.93 3.72 1.46
C VAL A 128 -6.63 4.19 0.80
N ILE A 129 -5.77 3.27 0.34
CA ILE A 129 -4.52 3.61 -0.36
C ILE A 129 -4.81 4.31 -1.68
N ASP A 130 -5.72 3.78 -2.51
CA ASP A 130 -6.16 4.36 -3.77
C ASP A 130 -6.70 5.78 -3.58
N ASN A 131 -7.66 5.96 -2.67
CA ASN A 131 -8.21 7.28 -2.38
C ASN A 131 -7.16 8.26 -1.85
N THR A 132 -6.19 7.76 -1.06
CA THR A 132 -5.07 8.58 -0.58
C THR A 132 -4.17 9.01 -1.73
N LEU A 133 -3.86 8.11 -2.67
CA LEU A 133 -3.07 8.45 -3.87
C LEU A 133 -3.78 9.46 -4.76
N LYS A 134 -5.07 9.28 -5.04
CA LYS A 134 -5.87 10.23 -5.81
C LYS A 134 -5.93 11.61 -5.15
N LEU A 135 -6.07 11.64 -3.83
CA LEU A 135 -6.05 12.88 -3.04
C LEU A 135 -4.67 13.55 -3.10
N VAL A 136 -3.58 12.77 -3.00
CA VAL A 136 -2.22 13.28 -3.15
C VAL A 136 -2.02 13.86 -4.55
N GLN A 137 -2.40 13.13 -5.61
CA GLN A 137 -2.28 13.58 -7.00
C GLN A 137 -3.05 14.89 -7.24
N TRP A 138 -4.28 14.98 -6.72
CA TRP A 138 -5.07 16.21 -6.80
C TRP A 138 -4.45 17.37 -6.02
N LEU A 139 -3.81 17.10 -4.88
CA LEU A 139 -3.10 18.09 -4.08
C LEU A 139 -1.70 18.43 -4.61
N THR A 140 -1.10 17.62 -5.49
CA THR A 140 0.27 17.80 -5.98
C THR A 140 0.57 19.24 -6.45
N PRO A 141 -0.27 19.88 -7.30
CA PRO A 141 -0.03 21.27 -7.73
C PRO A 141 0.07 22.26 -6.56
N TRP A 142 -0.79 22.10 -5.55
CA TRP A 142 -0.81 22.95 -4.36
C TRP A 142 0.38 22.66 -3.43
N LEU A 143 0.74 21.39 -3.29
CA LEU A 143 1.90 20.94 -2.52
C LEU A 143 3.21 21.47 -3.12
N ILE A 144 3.32 21.54 -4.45
CA ILE A 144 4.47 22.16 -5.13
C ILE A 144 4.58 23.65 -4.74
N LEU A 145 3.48 24.41 -4.79
CA LEU A 145 3.48 25.82 -4.37
C LEU A 145 3.86 25.99 -2.89
N VAL A 146 3.42 25.08 -2.02
CA VAL A 146 3.80 25.07 -0.60
C VAL A 146 5.29 24.79 -0.43
N ALA A 147 5.88 23.87 -1.19
CA ALA A 147 7.31 23.60 -1.17
C ALA A 147 8.12 24.82 -1.65
N GLU A 148 7.69 25.48 -2.73
CA GLU A 148 8.33 26.69 -3.24
C GLU A 148 8.26 27.85 -2.23
N ALA A 149 7.10 28.06 -1.61
CA ALA A 149 6.94 29.04 -0.55
C ALA A 149 7.86 28.75 0.65
N GLY A 150 8.03 27.47 1.00
CA GLY A 150 8.96 27.03 2.04
C GLY A 150 10.43 27.26 1.67
N LEU A 151 10.82 27.00 0.42
CA LEU A 151 12.18 27.30 -0.06
C LEU A 151 12.45 28.81 -0.08
N LEU A 152 11.48 29.60 -0.55
CA LEU A 152 11.56 31.06 -0.49
C LEU A 152 11.67 31.56 0.95
N SER A 153 10.93 30.98 1.91
CA SER A 153 11.02 31.39 3.31
C SER A 153 12.41 31.13 3.91
N ILE A 154 13.03 29.99 3.57
CA ILE A 154 14.42 29.68 3.96
C ILE A 154 15.39 30.69 3.35
N LEU A 155 15.27 30.96 2.04
CA LEU A 155 16.18 31.88 1.35
C LEU A 155 16.06 33.31 1.87
N ILE A 156 14.83 33.80 2.10
CA ILE A 156 14.57 35.12 2.68
C ILE A 156 15.17 35.20 4.08
N ALA A 157 15.00 34.15 4.89
CA ALA A 157 15.63 34.08 6.21
C ALA A 157 17.15 34.22 6.09
N ASP A 158 17.81 33.45 5.23
CA ASP A 158 19.26 33.43 5.11
C ASP A 158 19.89 34.65 4.42
N THR A 159 19.10 35.44 3.70
CA THR A 159 19.56 36.64 2.99
C THR A 159 19.24 37.93 3.72
N TRP A 160 18.05 38.06 4.33
CA TRP A 160 17.57 39.33 4.90
C TRP A 160 17.53 39.31 6.43
N LEU A 161 17.42 38.14 7.06
CA LEU A 161 17.35 38.04 8.52
C LEU A 161 18.71 37.69 9.11
N SER A 162 19.15 38.49 10.08
CA SER A 162 20.28 38.09 10.92
C SER A 162 19.93 36.83 11.70
N ALA A 163 20.87 35.90 11.82
CA ALA A 163 20.72 34.66 12.60
C ALA A 163 20.30 34.88 14.08
N LYS A 164 20.45 36.11 14.60
CA LYS A 164 20.01 36.49 15.96
C LYS A 164 18.52 36.82 16.04
N ASN A 165 17.82 36.99 14.92
CA ASN A 165 16.40 37.31 14.91
C ASN A 165 15.57 36.05 15.19
N ARG A 166 14.58 36.15 16.09
CA ARG A 166 13.67 35.04 16.42
C ARG A 166 12.91 34.51 15.20
N TRP A 167 12.62 35.39 14.23
CA TRP A 167 11.92 35.04 12.99
C TRP A 167 12.76 34.20 12.02
N HIS A 168 14.10 34.28 12.10
CA HIS A 168 15.01 33.50 11.24
C HIS A 168 14.78 32.00 11.44
N MET A 169 14.83 31.54 12.70
CA MET A 169 14.65 30.13 13.02
C MET A 169 13.23 29.63 12.74
N SER A 170 12.21 30.48 12.94
CA SER A 170 10.83 30.12 12.64
C SER A 170 10.59 29.90 11.14
N LEU A 171 11.11 30.78 10.28
CA LEU A 171 10.96 30.68 8.83
C LEU A 171 11.73 29.48 8.25
N ILE A 172 12.90 29.18 8.79
CA ILE A 172 13.67 27.99 8.40
C ILE A 172 12.90 26.72 8.76
N ARG A 173 12.43 26.59 10.01
CA ARG A 173 11.68 25.40 10.45
C ARG A 173 10.39 25.21 9.67
N PHE A 174 9.69 26.31 9.37
CA PHE A 174 8.50 26.27 8.52
C PHE A 174 8.83 25.76 7.12
N GLY A 175 9.86 26.33 6.48
CA GLY A 175 10.26 25.93 5.13
C GLY A 175 10.76 24.49 5.06
N GLU A 176 11.57 24.06 6.03
CA GLU A 176 12.01 22.67 6.14
C GLU A 176 10.82 21.72 6.32
N GLY A 177 9.89 22.08 7.21
CA GLY A 177 8.66 21.31 7.42
C GLY A 177 7.84 21.17 6.14
N ALA A 178 7.60 22.28 5.44
CA ALA A 178 6.87 22.31 4.18
C ALA A 178 7.53 21.41 3.12
N VAL A 179 8.84 21.55 2.89
CA VAL A 179 9.58 20.75 1.91
C VAL A 179 9.58 19.27 2.27
N ILE A 180 9.79 18.93 3.55
CA ILE A 180 9.78 17.53 4.02
C ILE A 180 8.38 16.92 3.84
N THR A 181 7.32 17.64 4.19
CA THR A 181 5.94 17.15 4.02
C THR A 181 5.63 16.88 2.55
N VAL A 182 6.01 17.79 1.65
CA VAL A 182 5.79 17.62 0.20
C VAL A 182 6.60 16.45 -0.34
N LEU A 183 7.87 16.32 0.06
CA LEU A 183 8.70 15.17 -0.30
C LEU A 183 8.08 13.85 0.17
N LEU A 184 7.52 13.83 1.38
CA LEU A 184 6.91 12.64 1.95
C LEU A 184 5.65 12.23 1.17
N LEU A 185 4.77 13.18 0.88
CA LEU A 185 3.48 12.92 0.24
C LEU A 185 3.59 12.72 -1.27
N VAL A 186 4.33 13.58 -1.99
CA VAL A 186 4.34 13.59 -3.46
C VAL A 186 5.37 12.63 -4.04
N ILE A 187 6.46 12.36 -3.32
CA ILE A 187 7.57 11.56 -3.84
C ILE A 187 7.67 10.23 -3.10
N ILE A 188 7.89 10.25 -1.78
CA ILE A 188 8.19 9.04 -1.01
C ILE A 188 7.00 8.08 -1.01
N PHE A 189 5.79 8.58 -0.77
CA PHE A 189 4.60 7.74 -0.67
C PHE A 189 4.26 7.02 -1.99
N PRO A 190 4.10 7.69 -3.15
CA PRO A 190 3.85 7.01 -4.43
C PRO A 190 5.00 6.08 -4.83
N PHE A 191 6.24 6.44 -4.53
CA PHE A 191 7.38 5.59 -4.84
C PHE A 191 7.43 4.33 -3.97
N SER A 192 7.00 4.42 -2.70
CA SER A 192 6.91 3.26 -1.82
C SER A 192 5.96 2.19 -2.38
N ILE A 193 4.83 2.60 -2.95
CA ILE A 193 3.85 1.71 -3.59
C ILE A 193 4.45 1.08 -4.86
N ASN A 194 5.15 1.86 -5.68
CA ASN A 194 5.81 1.32 -6.86
C ASN A 194 6.93 0.31 -6.51
N LEU A 195 7.63 0.50 -5.39
CA LEU A 195 8.60 -0.49 -4.89
C LEU A 195 7.92 -1.77 -4.39
N VAL A 196 6.74 -1.65 -3.77
CA VAL A 196 5.91 -2.80 -3.38
C VAL A 196 5.52 -3.58 -4.63
N ARG A 197 5.03 -2.90 -5.68
CA ARG A 197 4.70 -3.52 -6.97
C ARG A 197 5.87 -4.32 -7.53
N GLN A 198 7.05 -3.70 -7.66
CA GLN A 198 8.25 -4.39 -8.16
C GLN A 198 8.66 -5.58 -7.30
N SER A 199 8.48 -5.47 -5.98
CA SER A 199 8.75 -6.58 -5.05
C SER A 199 7.72 -7.71 -5.18
N SER A 200 6.45 -7.35 -5.39
CA SER A 200 5.32 -8.25 -5.57
C SER A 200 5.47 -9.09 -6.83
N GLU A 201 5.80 -8.45 -7.96
CA GLU A 201 6.09 -9.12 -9.24
C GLU A 201 7.27 -10.10 -9.12
N ALA A 202 8.30 -9.75 -8.32
CA ALA A 202 9.49 -10.57 -8.18
C ALA A 202 9.34 -11.76 -7.22
N VAL A 203 8.55 -11.62 -6.15
CA VAL A 203 8.54 -12.57 -5.02
C VAL A 203 7.17 -13.20 -4.82
N THR A 204 6.11 -12.42 -4.97
CA THR A 204 4.79 -12.80 -4.45
C THR A 204 3.91 -13.46 -5.50
N GLU A 205 4.05 -13.09 -6.76
CA GLU A 205 3.17 -13.57 -7.83
C GLU A 205 3.13 -15.11 -7.93
N SER A 206 4.29 -15.77 -7.77
CA SER A 206 4.40 -17.24 -7.76
C SER A 206 3.67 -17.86 -6.56
N LEU A 207 3.83 -17.29 -5.37
CA LEU A 207 3.22 -17.80 -4.14
C LEU A 207 1.71 -17.58 -4.12
N TYR A 208 1.26 -16.47 -4.71
CA TYR A 208 -0.15 -16.14 -4.82
C TYR A 208 -0.85 -17.05 -5.83
N HIS A 209 -0.24 -17.29 -6.99
CA HIS A 209 -0.81 -18.17 -8.00
C HIS A 209 -0.94 -19.62 -7.49
N GLU A 210 0.08 -20.14 -6.81
CA GLU A 210 0.02 -21.45 -6.16
C GLU A 210 -1.09 -21.53 -5.10
N SER A 211 -1.18 -20.53 -4.23
CA SER A 211 -2.16 -20.54 -3.12
C SER A 211 -3.60 -20.36 -3.61
N TYR A 212 -3.79 -19.50 -4.62
CA TYR A 212 -5.10 -19.24 -5.23
C TYR A 212 -5.59 -20.46 -6.03
N GLN A 213 -4.73 -21.07 -6.87
CA GLN A 213 -5.11 -22.30 -7.57
C GLN A 213 -5.39 -23.45 -6.59
N ALA A 214 -4.63 -23.56 -5.50
CA ALA A 214 -4.89 -24.56 -4.47
C ALA A 214 -6.26 -24.37 -3.80
N LEU A 215 -6.70 -23.12 -3.61
CA LEU A 215 -8.02 -22.78 -3.06
C LEU A 215 -9.14 -23.07 -4.08
N LEU A 216 -8.98 -22.67 -5.35
CA LEU A 216 -9.95 -22.99 -6.41
C LEU A 216 -10.10 -24.50 -6.62
N ASN A 217 -8.99 -25.24 -6.67
CA ASN A 217 -9.01 -26.70 -6.79
C ASN A 217 -9.69 -27.38 -5.58
N THR A 218 -9.62 -26.75 -4.41
CA THR A 218 -10.30 -27.23 -3.20
C THR A 218 -11.78 -26.90 -3.23
N GLN A 219 -12.16 -25.71 -3.68
CA GLN A 219 -13.55 -25.31 -3.91
C GLN A 219 -14.21 -26.22 -4.94
N GLU A 220 -13.59 -26.42 -6.10
CA GLU A 220 -14.12 -27.28 -7.17
C GLU A 220 -14.31 -28.71 -6.65
N HIS A 221 -13.32 -29.30 -5.97
CA HIS A 221 -13.48 -30.64 -5.42
C HIS A 221 -14.53 -30.79 -4.31
N ILE A 222 -14.89 -29.70 -3.62
CA ILE A 222 -15.93 -29.72 -2.58
C ILE A 222 -17.32 -29.44 -3.19
N LEU A 223 -17.43 -28.64 -4.25
CA LEU A 223 -18.70 -28.11 -4.77
C LEU A 223 -19.10 -28.61 -6.18
N SER A 224 -18.19 -29.14 -7.01
CA SER A 224 -18.43 -29.40 -8.45
C SER A 224 -19.30 -30.62 -8.79
N SER A 225 -19.86 -31.32 -7.80
CA SER A 225 -20.85 -32.38 -8.03
C SER A 225 -22.31 -31.91 -7.98
N SER A 226 -22.56 -30.61 -7.75
CA SER A 226 -23.93 -30.07 -7.56
C SER A 226 -24.63 -29.60 -8.84
N ASN A 227 -24.50 -30.34 -9.95
CA ASN A 227 -25.29 -30.05 -11.15
C ASN A 227 -26.79 -30.22 -10.86
N ALA A 228 -27.55 -29.15 -11.13
CA ALA A 228 -28.85 -28.80 -10.57
C ALA A 228 -30.07 -29.61 -11.08
N ALA A 229 -29.92 -30.90 -11.37
CA ALA A 229 -31.03 -31.75 -11.78
C ALA A 229 -31.08 -33.02 -10.90
N SER A 230 -32.13 -33.12 -10.07
CA SER A 230 -32.48 -34.29 -9.23
C SER A 230 -31.92 -34.32 -7.78
N ILE A 231 -32.11 -33.24 -7.02
CA ILE A 231 -31.89 -33.23 -5.54
C ILE A 231 -32.90 -34.14 -4.80
N LYS A 232 -33.96 -34.62 -5.45
CA LYS A 232 -35.05 -35.35 -4.79
C LYS A 232 -34.91 -36.88 -4.83
N ASP A 233 -34.17 -37.45 -5.79
CA ASP A 233 -34.08 -38.91 -5.97
C ASP A 233 -32.75 -39.51 -5.47
N ASP A 234 -31.70 -38.71 -5.23
CA ASP A 234 -30.36 -39.22 -4.87
C ASP A 234 -29.84 -38.79 -3.50
N ALA A 235 -30.72 -38.77 -2.49
CA ALA A 235 -30.33 -38.44 -1.12
C ALA A 235 -29.22 -39.38 -0.58
N SER A 236 -29.19 -40.65 -1.00
CA SER A 236 -28.15 -41.63 -0.62
C SER A 236 -26.81 -41.40 -1.32
N GLU A 237 -26.82 -41.04 -2.61
CA GLU A 237 -25.59 -40.74 -3.36
C GLU A 237 -25.00 -39.39 -2.91
N THR A 238 -25.86 -38.40 -2.66
CA THR A 238 -25.48 -37.11 -2.06
C THR A 238 -24.91 -37.31 -0.65
N LEU A 239 -25.46 -38.21 0.18
CA LEU A 239 -24.90 -38.58 1.48
C LEU A 239 -23.51 -39.21 1.38
N ALA A 240 -23.30 -40.08 0.39
CA ALA A 240 -22.02 -40.74 0.16
C ALA A 240 -20.94 -39.75 -0.33
N LEU A 241 -21.33 -38.81 -1.20
CA LEU A 241 -20.50 -37.68 -1.64
C LEU A 241 -20.17 -36.75 -0.46
N PHE A 242 -21.14 -36.44 0.39
CA PHE A 242 -20.92 -35.66 1.61
C PHE A 242 -19.99 -36.36 2.59
N LYS A 243 -20.12 -37.67 2.77
CA LYS A 243 -19.24 -38.46 3.63
C LYS A 243 -17.80 -38.49 3.10
N ASN A 244 -17.61 -38.59 1.79
CA ASN A 244 -16.30 -38.53 1.13
C ASN A 244 -15.66 -37.14 1.18
N ALA A 245 -16.45 -36.07 0.98
CA ALA A 245 -15.99 -34.70 1.16
C ALA A 245 -15.54 -34.45 2.60
N ARG A 246 -16.26 -35.01 3.57
CA ARG A 246 -16.01 -34.86 5.02
C ARG A 246 -14.75 -35.58 5.51
N VAL A 247 -14.45 -36.79 5.01
CA VAL A 247 -13.20 -37.50 5.32
C VAL A 247 -12.00 -36.78 4.70
N LYS A 248 -12.14 -36.28 3.47
CA LYS A 248 -11.09 -35.48 2.82
C LYS A 248 -10.89 -34.10 3.46
N LEU A 249 -11.93 -33.54 4.10
CA LEU A 249 -11.84 -32.25 4.80
C LEU A 249 -10.91 -32.31 6.01
N SER A 250 -10.89 -33.43 6.74
CA SER A 250 -9.98 -33.63 7.87
C SER A 250 -8.51 -33.56 7.44
N GLU A 251 -8.17 -34.24 6.36
CA GLU A 251 -6.80 -34.27 5.82
C GLU A 251 -6.42 -32.95 5.13
N LYS A 252 -7.38 -32.28 4.49
CA LYS A 252 -7.17 -30.99 3.79
C LYS A 252 -7.36 -29.75 4.66
N SER A 253 -7.89 -29.86 5.88
CA SER A 253 -8.07 -28.72 6.79
C SER A 253 -6.72 -28.07 7.15
N SER A 254 -5.69 -28.89 7.37
CA SER A 254 -4.31 -28.44 7.59
C SER A 254 -3.72 -27.75 6.35
N TYR A 255 -4.03 -28.27 5.16
CA TYR A 255 -3.61 -27.67 3.89
C TYR A 255 -4.31 -26.33 3.62
N LEU A 256 -5.61 -26.25 3.90
CA LEU A 256 -6.41 -25.02 3.81
C LEU A 256 -5.90 -23.98 4.82
N ALA A 257 -5.65 -24.39 6.07
CA ALA A 257 -5.10 -23.52 7.11
C ALA A 257 -3.72 -22.98 6.73
N SER A 258 -2.83 -23.83 6.20
CA SER A 258 -1.50 -23.42 5.74
C SER A 258 -1.58 -22.41 4.60
N ASN A 259 -2.39 -22.68 3.57
CA ASN A 259 -2.52 -21.79 2.41
C ASN A 259 -3.21 -20.47 2.76
N LEU A 260 -4.22 -20.50 3.63
CA LEU A 260 -4.90 -19.29 4.10
C LEU A 260 -3.98 -18.44 4.97
N THR A 261 -3.16 -19.07 5.82
CA THR A 261 -2.13 -18.36 6.60
C THR A 261 -1.06 -17.75 5.69
N ARG A 262 -0.61 -18.49 4.68
CA ARG A 262 0.36 -18.00 3.67
C ARG A 262 -0.20 -16.80 2.91
N TYR A 263 -1.46 -16.89 2.48
CA TYR A 263 -2.19 -15.79 1.84
C TYR A 263 -2.25 -14.55 2.75
N VAL A 264 -2.74 -14.70 3.98
CA VAL A 264 -2.84 -13.60 4.96
C VAL A 264 -1.48 -12.95 5.21
N ALA A 265 -0.43 -13.76 5.40
CA ALA A 265 0.92 -13.28 5.64
C ALA A 265 1.47 -12.48 4.46
N VAL A 266 1.29 -13.01 3.24
CA VAL A 266 1.69 -12.36 1.99
C VAL A 266 0.97 -11.02 1.83
N THR A 267 -0.35 -11.00 1.97
CA THR A 267 -1.16 -9.80 1.81
C THR A 267 -0.85 -8.75 2.88
N MET A 268 -0.66 -9.15 4.15
CA MET A 268 -0.20 -8.23 5.19
C MET A 268 1.18 -7.64 4.87
N MET A 269 2.07 -8.46 4.32
CA MET A 269 3.40 -8.02 3.93
C MET A 269 3.32 -6.97 2.81
N GLU A 270 2.49 -7.18 1.80
CA GLU A 270 2.36 -6.27 0.66
C GLU A 270 1.63 -4.97 0.99
N VAL A 271 0.56 -5.03 1.78
CA VAL A 271 -0.34 -3.88 1.95
C VAL A 271 0.07 -3.01 3.13
N PHE A 272 0.73 -3.57 4.15
CA PHE A 272 1.13 -2.82 5.34
C PHE A 272 2.64 -2.77 5.53
N LEU A 273 3.29 -3.93 5.53
CA LEU A 273 4.67 -4.04 5.99
C LEU A 273 5.66 -3.43 5.00
N LEU A 274 5.55 -3.77 3.71
CA LEU A 274 6.42 -3.26 2.66
C LEU A 274 6.25 -1.75 2.43
N PRO A 275 5.03 -1.18 2.28
CA PRO A 275 4.87 0.26 2.14
C PRO A 275 5.45 1.02 3.34
N MET A 276 5.24 0.53 4.56
CA MET A 276 5.79 1.13 5.77
C MET A 276 7.31 1.05 5.81
N LEU A 277 7.89 -0.12 5.52
CA LEU A 277 9.34 -0.31 5.47
C LEU A 277 9.98 0.58 4.40
N PHE A 278 9.43 0.62 3.19
CA PHE A 278 9.97 1.46 2.12
C PHE A 278 9.82 2.95 2.43
N THR A 279 8.71 3.38 3.04
CA THR A 279 8.54 4.77 3.49
C THR A 279 9.60 5.14 4.54
N LEU A 280 9.81 4.27 5.54
CA LEU A 280 10.83 4.49 6.57
C LEU A 280 12.24 4.47 5.99
N PHE A 281 12.52 3.55 5.05
CA PHE A 281 13.80 3.45 4.37
C PHE A 281 14.09 4.70 3.54
N LEU A 282 13.13 5.16 2.74
CA LEU A 282 13.26 6.38 1.93
C LEU A 282 13.45 7.61 2.83
N LEU A 283 12.67 7.73 3.92
CA LEU A 283 12.82 8.82 4.88
C LEU A 283 14.20 8.80 5.56
N TRP A 284 14.68 7.61 5.95
CA TRP A 284 16.02 7.43 6.49
C TRP A 284 17.09 7.83 5.48
N LEU A 285 16.94 7.43 4.21
CA LEU A 285 17.87 7.73 3.12
C LEU A 285 17.91 9.25 2.85
N THR A 286 16.75 9.91 2.76
CA THR A 286 16.66 11.37 2.65
C THR A 286 17.38 12.06 3.81
N ARG A 287 17.11 11.64 5.06
CA ARG A 287 17.79 12.21 6.24
C ARG A 287 19.30 11.96 6.22
N SER A 288 19.73 10.80 5.77
CA SER A 288 21.15 10.43 5.65
C SER A 288 21.86 11.33 4.63
N ILE A 289 21.24 11.59 3.48
CA ILE A 289 21.78 12.51 2.46
C ILE A 289 21.89 13.92 3.02
N ILE A 290 20.84 14.44 3.67
CA ILE A 290 20.84 15.79 4.26
C ILE A 290 21.93 15.92 5.34
N ARG A 291 22.09 14.91 6.21
CA ARG A 291 23.15 14.88 7.24
C ARG A 291 24.55 14.83 6.66
N ARG A 292 24.77 14.07 5.58
CA ARG A 292 26.08 14.05 4.90
C ARG A 292 26.40 15.42 4.31
N HIS A 293 25.42 16.09 3.72
CA HIS A 293 25.63 17.40 3.09
C HIS A 293 25.94 18.51 4.11
N THR A 294 25.36 18.44 5.30
CA THR A 294 25.67 19.38 6.40
C THR A 294 27.07 19.18 6.97
N HIS A 295 27.60 17.95 6.93
CA HIS A 295 28.94 17.63 7.43
C HIS A 295 30.08 18.03 6.49
N TRP A 296 29.79 18.33 5.21
CA TRP A 296 30.77 18.77 4.21
C TRP A 296 30.94 20.30 4.17
N ASN A 297 30.04 21.04 4.82
CA ASN A 297 30.07 22.51 4.88
C ASN A 297 30.75 23.04 6.16
N HIS A 298 31.33 22.15 6.98
CA HIS A 298 32.17 22.46 8.14
C HIS A 298 33.58 21.91 7.90
#